data_AF-A0A5J4QAP2-F1
#
_entry.id   AF-A0A5J4QAP2-F1
#
_cell.length_a   1.000
_cell.length_b   1.000
_cell.length_c   1.000
_cell.angle_alpha   90.00
_cell.angle_beta   90.00
_cell.angle_gamma   90.00
#
_symmetry.space_group_name_H-M   'P 1'
#
loop_
_entity.id
_entity.type
_entity.pdbx_description
1 polymer ?
#
loop_
_entity_poly.entity_id
_entity_poly.type
_entity_poly.pdbx_seq_one_letter_code
_entity_poly.pdbx_strand_id
1 'polypeptide(L)'
;IEECDDSLIEILAKRMRISREIGTYKKEHNLTVFQSERYGEILEKRALQGEQCNMDAGFVKNVFEAIHEESVRQQMEIINRN
;
A
#
# COMPACT_ATOMS: atom_id res chain seq x y z
N ILE A 1 -7.69 -21.83 4.29
CA ILE A 1 -6.83 -21.10 3.34
C ILE A 1 -7.71 -20.21 2.47
N GLU A 2 -8.70 -20.78 1.77
CA GLU A 2 -9.68 -20.01 0.97
C GLU A 2 -10.30 -18.81 1.72
N GLU A 3 -10.86 -19.02 2.93
CA GLU A 3 -11.42 -17.92 3.74
C GLU A 3 -10.38 -16.84 4.10
N CYS A 4 -9.11 -17.23 4.30
CA CYS A 4 -8.03 -16.30 4.55
C CYS A 4 -7.69 -15.49 3.29
N ASP A 5 -7.69 -16.15 2.13
CA ASP A 5 -7.44 -15.51 0.84
C ASP A 5 -8.56 -14.52 0.50
N ASP A 6 -9.82 -14.90 0.73
CA ASP A 6 -10.98 -14.02 0.57
C ASP A 6 -10.85 -12.79 1.49
N SER A 7 -10.50 -13.01 2.76
CA SER A 7 -10.28 -11.94 3.73
C SER A 7 -9.13 -11.00 3.30
N LEU A 8 -8.04 -11.55 2.76
CA LEU A 8 -6.93 -10.77 2.24
C LEU A 8 -7.38 -9.88 1.08
N ILE A 9 -8.14 -10.44 0.12
CA ILE A 9 -8.68 -9.69 -1.02
C ILE A 9 -9.60 -8.55 -0.54
N GLU A 10 -10.49 -8.80 0.42
CA GLU A 10 -11.38 -7.77 0.96
C GLU A 10 -10.61 -6.63 1.64
N ILE A 11 -9.58 -6.96 2.42
CA ILE A 11 -8.73 -5.98 3.10
C ILE A 11 -7.95 -5.15 2.07
N LEU A 12 -7.38 -5.80 1.05
CA LEU A 12 -6.66 -5.11 -0.02
C LEU A 12 -7.59 -4.20 -0.82
N ALA A 13 -8.79 -4.67 -1.16
CA ALA A 13 -9.79 -3.85 -1.84
C ALA A 13 -10.18 -2.61 -1.02
N LYS A 14 -10.37 -2.77 0.30
CA LYS A 14 -10.59 -1.64 1.22
C LYS A 14 -9.40 -0.68 1.22
N ARG A 15 -8.17 -1.21 1.31
CA ARG A 15 -6.95 -0.39 1.27
C ARG A 15 -6.86 0.41 -0.03
N MET A 16 -7.19 -0.18 -1.17
CA MET A 16 -7.15 0.51 -2.47
C MET A 16 -8.21 1.61 -2.59
N ARG A 17 -9.41 1.44 -2.01
CA ARG A 17 -10.39 2.55 -1.91
C ARG A 17 -9.79 3.75 -1.19
N ILE A 18 -9.15 3.53 -0.04
CA ILE A 18 -8.48 4.60 0.72
C ILE A 18 -7.35 5.23 -0.08
N SER A 19 -6.53 4.43 -0.78
CA SER A 19 -5.48 4.96 -1.67
C SER A 19 -6.05 5.90 -2.74
N ARG A 20 -7.21 5.57 -3.31
CA ARG A 20 -7.87 6.44 -4.29
C ARG A 20 -8.38 7.75 -3.67
N GLU A 21 -8.98 7.69 -2.49
CA GLU A 21 -9.39 8.88 -1.73
C GLU A 21 -8.20 9.80 -1.44
N ILE A 22 -7.04 9.23 -1.06
CA ILE A 22 -5.79 9.98 -0.89
C ILE A 22 -5.36 10.64 -2.20
N GLY A 23 -5.47 9.93 -3.33
CA GLY A 23 -5.17 10.46 -4.66
C GLY A 23 -6.04 11.66 -5.01
N THR A 24 -7.34 11.57 -4.77
CA THR A 24 -8.29 12.68 -4.96
C THR A 24 -7.92 13.88 -4.10
N TYR A 25 -7.69 13.65 -2.80
CA TYR A 25 -7.29 14.71 -1.87
C TYR A 25 -6.01 15.42 -2.33
N LYS A 26 -4.98 14.65 -2.73
CA LYS A 26 -3.73 15.21 -3.25
C LYS A 26 -3.94 16.02 -4.51
N LYS A 27 -4.78 15.54 -5.45
CA LYS A 27 -5.12 16.25 -6.68
C LYS A 27 -5.76 17.61 -6.37
N GLU A 28 -6.76 17.63 -5.50
CA GLU A 28 -7.49 18.84 -5.11
C GLU A 28 -6.58 19.89 -4.44
N HIS A 29 -5.51 19.44 -3.77
CA HIS A 29 -4.57 20.29 -3.04
C HIS A 29 -3.21 20.49 -3.76
N ASN A 30 -3.07 20.02 -5.00
CA ASN A 30 -1.81 20.07 -5.78
C ASN A 30 -0.59 19.45 -5.04
N LEU A 31 -0.80 18.37 -4.29
CA LEU A 31 0.24 17.65 -3.55
C LEU A 31 0.84 16.50 -4.38
N THR A 32 2.11 16.18 -4.14
CA THR A 32 2.79 15.06 -4.81
C THR A 32 2.39 13.69 -4.23
N VAL A 33 2.45 12.64 -5.05
CA VAL A 33 2.05 11.29 -4.63
C VAL A 33 3.10 10.60 -3.77
N PHE A 34 4.37 10.79 -4.06
CA PHE A 34 5.45 9.93 -3.58
C PHE A 34 6.22 10.56 -2.42
N GLN A 35 6.42 9.78 -1.35
CA GLN A 35 7.23 10.12 -0.18
C GLN A 35 8.11 8.92 0.18
N SER A 36 9.29 8.80 -0.44
CA SER A 36 10.19 7.64 -0.36
C SER A 36 10.69 7.33 1.05
N GLU A 37 11.09 8.36 1.81
CA GLU A 37 11.67 8.19 3.15
C GLU A 37 10.67 7.56 4.13
N ARG A 38 9.45 8.11 4.19
CA ARG A 38 8.36 7.58 5.00
C ARG A 38 7.99 6.15 4.62
N TYR A 39 8.07 5.81 3.33
CA TYR A 39 7.77 4.47 2.87
C TYR A 39 8.81 3.45 3.36
N GLY A 40 10.10 3.78 3.30
CA GLY A 40 11.17 2.94 3.83
C GLY A 40 11.00 2.59 5.31
N GLU A 41 10.67 3.58 6.14
CA GLU A 41 10.40 3.35 7.57
C GLU A 41 9.21 2.42 7.82
N ILE A 42 8.13 2.60 7.04
CA ILE A 42 6.94 1.74 7.14
C ILE A 42 7.28 0.31 6.74
N LEU A 43 8.08 0.14 5.67
CA LEU A 43 8.46 -1.17 5.15
C LEU A 43 9.31 -1.95 6.16
N GLU A 44 10.32 -1.31 6.76
CA GLU A 44 11.12 -1.93 7.83
C GLU A 44 10.25 -2.32 9.03
N LYS A 45 9.34 -1.44 9.46
CA LYS A 45 8.41 -1.76 10.54
C LYS A 45 7.54 -2.97 10.22
N ARG A 46 7.07 -3.12 8.97
CA ARG A 46 6.26 -4.27 8.56
C ARG A 46 7.09 -5.56 8.50
N ALA A 47 8.33 -5.49 8.03
CA ALA A 47 9.25 -6.62 8.04
C ALA A 47 9.45 -7.17 9.47
N LEU A 48 9.74 -6.29 10.43
CA LEU A 48 9.89 -6.68 11.85
C LEU A 48 8.60 -7.29 12.43
N GLN A 49 7.41 -6.78 12.04
CA GLN A 49 6.14 -7.38 12.44
C GLN A 49 5.94 -8.78 11.83
N GLY A 50 6.40 -8.98 10.59
CA GLY A 50 6.40 -10.29 9.94
C GLY A 50 7.23 -11.31 10.70
N GLU A 51 8.44 -10.93 11.11
CA GLU A 51 9.33 -11.79 11.90
C GLU A 51 8.70 -12.21 13.24
N GLN A 52 8.01 -11.29 13.92
CA GLN A 52 7.25 -11.58 15.15
C GLN A 52 6.14 -12.62 14.94
N CYS A 53 5.66 -12.76 13.71
CA CYS A 53 4.67 -13.75 13.29
C CYS A 53 5.32 -15.01 12.66
N ASN A 54 6.63 -15.21 12.81
CA ASN A 54 7.41 -16.30 12.20
C ASN A 54 7.36 -16.30 10.66
N MET A 55 7.26 -15.13 10.04
CA MET A 55 7.35 -14.95 8.59
C MET A 55 8.73 -14.42 8.21
N ASP A 56 9.24 -14.81 7.04
CA ASP A 56 10.47 -14.25 6.48
C ASP A 56 10.32 -12.74 6.23
N ALA A 57 11.28 -11.95 6.72
CA ALA A 57 11.28 -10.50 6.55
C ALA A 57 11.29 -10.09 5.07
N GLY A 58 12.05 -10.79 4.24
CA GLY A 58 12.13 -10.53 2.80
C GLY A 58 10.79 -10.75 2.11
N PHE A 59 10.10 -11.85 2.42
CA PHE A 59 8.75 -12.14 1.95
C PHE A 59 7.78 -11.01 2.33
N VAL A 60 7.78 -10.57 3.59
CA VAL A 60 6.90 -9.48 4.03
C VAL A 60 7.22 -8.17 3.32
N LYS A 61 8.51 -7.83 3.12
CA LYS A 61 8.91 -6.65 2.34
C LYS A 61 8.34 -6.71 0.93
N ASN A 62 8.52 -7.83 0.22
CA ASN A 62 8.04 -8.00 -1.15
C ASN A 62 6.52 -7.83 -1.26
N VAL A 63 5.76 -8.40 -0.32
CA VAL A 63 4.29 -8.27 -0.29
C VAL A 63 3.88 -6.81 -0.09
N PHE A 64 4.45 -6.11 0.89
CA PHE A 64 4.10 -4.72 1.18
C PHE A 64 4.57 -3.75 0.09
N GLU A 65 5.64 -4.10 -0.63
CA GLU A 65 6.12 -3.35 -1.79
C GLU A 65 5.14 -3.44 -2.97
N ALA A 66 4.73 -4.64 -3.36
CA ALA A 66 3.72 -4.80 -4.40
C ALA A 66 2.41 -4.05 -4.06
N ILE A 67 1.98 -4.12 -2.79
CA ILE A 67 0.78 -3.40 -2.30
C ILE A 67 0.98 -1.87 -2.31
N HIS A 68 2.20 -1.39 -2.08
CA HIS A 68 2.51 0.04 -2.14
C HIS A 68 2.52 0.56 -3.57
N GLU A 69 3.22 -0.14 -4.47
CA GLU A 69 3.31 0.21 -5.89
C GLU A 69 1.93 0.31 -6.54
N GLU A 70 1.06 -0.67 -6.30
CA GLU A 70 -0.31 -0.65 -6.81
C GLU A 70 -1.12 0.54 -6.27
N SER A 71 -0.93 0.87 -5.00
CA SER A 71 -1.56 2.05 -4.37
C SER A 71 -1.06 3.37 -4.97
N VAL A 72 0.23 3.47 -5.31
CA VAL A 72 0.81 4.65 -5.97
C VAL A 72 0.27 4.76 -7.39
N ARG A 73 0.24 3.65 -8.14
CA ARG A 73 -0.30 3.59 -9.51
C ARG A 73 -1.73 4.13 -9.57
N GLN A 74 -2.62 3.66 -8.69
CA GLN A 74 -4.01 4.14 -8.65
C GLN A 74 -4.15 5.62 -8.24
N GLN A 75 -3.28 6.11 -7.35
CA GLN A 75 -3.24 7.54 -7.02
C GLN A 75 -2.84 8.39 -8.24
N MET A 76 -1.84 7.94 -8.99
CA MET A 76 -1.37 8.61 -10.20
C MET A 76 -2.45 8.63 -11.29
N GLU A 77 -3.21 7.54 -11.46
CA GLU A 77 -4.36 7.50 -12.36
C GLU A 77 -5.40 8.59 -12.04
N ILE A 78 -5.68 8.83 -10.76
CA ILE A 78 -6.65 9.86 -10.34
C ILE A 78 -6.12 11.27 -10.58
N ILE A 79 -4.86 11.51 -10.23
CA ILE A 79 -4.22 12.82 -10.41
C ILE A 79 -4.13 13.19 -11.89
N ASN A 80 -3.83 12.21 -12.75
CA ASN A 80 -3.68 12.42 -14.19
C ASN A 80 -5.02 12.39 -14.96
N ARG A 81 -6.13 12.05 -14.30
CA ARG A 81 -7.46 12.07 -14.94
C ARG A 81 -7.87 13.52 -15.13
N ASN A 82 -8.21 13.94 -16.35
CA ASN A 82 -8.77 15.28 -16.60
C ASN A 82 -10.21 15.36 -16.10
#